data_AF-A0A1W1VXD7-F1
#
_entry.id   AF-A0A1W1VXD7-F1
#
_cell.length_a   1.000
_cell.length_b   1.000
_cell.length_c   1.000
_cell.angle_alpha   90.00
_cell.angle_beta   90.00
_cell.angle_gamma   90.00
#
_symmetry.space_group_name_H-M   'P 1'
#
loop_
_entity.id
_entity.type
_entity.pdbx_description
1 polymer ?
#
loop_
_entity_poly.entity_id
_entity_poly.type
_entity_poly.pdbx_seq_one_letter_code
_entity_poly.pdbx_strand_id
1 'polypeptide(L)' 'MEYLLTWIEGEEVGYRILQEEELPVLLEEEVEKHCITVPLA' A
#
# COMPACT_ATOMS: atom_id res chain seq x y z
N MET A 1 -5.48 7.87 -10.35
CA MET A 1 -4.14 8.32 -9.88
C MET A 1 -3.35 7.10 -9.41
N GLU A 2 -2.02 7.09 -9.50
CA GLU A 2 -1.21 5.94 -9.04
C GLU A 2 -0.72 6.16 -7.60
N TYR A 3 -0.53 5.08 -6.86
CA TYR A 3 -0.06 5.09 -5.48
C TYR A 3 1.02 4.04 -5.26
N LEU A 4 2.02 4.37 -4.47
CA LEU A 4 2.99 3.43 -3.93
C LEU A 4 2.53 3.01 -2.54
N LEU A 5 2.25 1.72 -2.37
CA LEU A 5 2.04 1.09 -1.07
C LEU A 5 3.35 0.45 -0.63
N THR A 6 3.78 0.75 0.60
CA THR A 6 4.92 0.08 1.24
C THR A 6 4.53 -0.48 2.59
N TRP A 7 5.05 -1.67 2.92
CA TRP A 7 4.85 -2.30 4.22
C TRP A 7 6.14 -2.97 4.69
N ILE A 8 6.20 -3.27 5.99
CA ILE A 8 7.33 -3.96 6.61
C ILE A 8 6.91 -5.40 6.93
N GLU A 9 7.68 -6.35 6.41
CA GLU A 9 7.54 -7.79 6.71
C GLU A 9 8.83 -8.27 7.37
N GLY A 10 8.83 -8.27 8.72
CA GLY A 10 10.03 -8.61 9.49
C GLY A 10 11.14 -7.57 9.32
N GLU A 11 12.23 -7.96 8.68
CA GLU A 11 13.38 -7.07 8.37
C GLU A 11 13.35 -6.56 6.92
N GLU A 12 12.37 -6.97 6.12
CA GLU A 12 12.26 -6.62 4.70
C GLU A 12 11.19 -5.54 4.48
N VAL A 13 11.41 -4.72 3.45
CA VAL A 13 10.47 -3.70 3.00
C VAL A 13 9.84 -4.16 1.69
N GLY A 14 8.54 -4.44 1.73
CA GLY A 14 7.72 -4.75 0.56
C GLY A 14 7.15 -3.48 -0.07
N TYR A 15 6.93 -3.52 -1.38
CA TYR A 15 6.23 -2.45 -2.09
C TYR A 15 5.32 -2.98 -3.21
N ARG A 16 4.27 -2.21 -3.52
CA ARG A 16 3.38 -2.43 -4.66
C ARG A 16 2.90 -1.08 -5.21
N ILE A 17 2.77 -0.97 -6.53
CA ILE A 17 2.11 0.16 -7.19
C ILE A 17 0.65 -0.21 -7.41
N LEU A 18 -0.24 0.74 -7.12
CA LEU A 18 -1.68 0.58 -7.14
C LEU A 18 -2.33 1.72 -7.91
N GLN A 19 -3.47 1.44 -8.52
CA GLN A 19 -4.37 2.49 -8.97
C GLN A 19 -5.25 2.98 -7.80
N GLU A 20 -5.73 4.21 -7.90
CA GLU A 20 -6.64 4.85 -6.93
C GLU A 20 -7.89 4.01 -6.63
N GLU A 21 -8.40 3.30 -7.62
CA GLU A 21 -9.56 2.41 -7.50
C GLU A 21 -9.30 1.16 -6.64
N GLU A 22 -8.02 0.78 -6.46
CA GLU A 22 -7.61 -0.39 -5.67
C GLU A 22 -7.36 -0.05 -4.19
N LEU A 23 -7.20 1.24 -3.85
CA LEU A 23 -6.97 1.70 -2.48
C LEU A 23 -8.06 1.27 -1.48
N PRO A 24 -9.37 1.37 -1.77
CA PRO A 24 -10.40 1.01 -0.80
C PRO A 24 -10.34 -0.47 -0.41
N VAL A 25 -10.11 -1.33 -1.40
CA VAL A 25 -10.02 -2.79 -1.21
C VAL A 25 -8.82 -3.14 -0.34
N LEU A 26 -7.68 -2.49 -0.57
CA LEU A 26 -6.46 -2.72 0.22
C LEU A 26 -6.53 -2.15 1.62
N LEU A 27 -7.21 -1.03 1.81
CA LEU A 27 -7.48 -0.49 3.14
C LEU A 27 -8.39 -1.39 3.96
N GLU A 28 -9.22 -2.23 3.33
CA GLU A 28 -10.06 -3.22 4.01
C GLU A 28 -9.32 -4.55 4.26
N GLU A 29 -8.49 -5.01 3.31
CA GLU A 29 -7.76 -6.29 3.43
C GLU A 29 -6.50 -6.20 4.32
N GLU A 30 -5.80 -5.07 4.33
CA GLU A 30 -4.48 -4.94 4.97
C GLU A 30 -4.51 -4.04 6.22
N VAL A 31 -5.67 -3.87 6.87
CA VAL A 31 -5.85 -3.08 8.12
C VAL A 31 -4.84 -3.45 9.21
N GLU A 32 -4.43 -4.72 9.28
CA GLU A 32 -3.50 -5.21 10.29
C GLU A 32 -2.02 -4.92 9.97
N LYS A 33 -1.69 -4.56 8.73
CA LYS A 33 -0.31 -4.23 8.35
C LYS A 33 -0.10 -2.72 8.43
N HIS A 34 1.01 -2.32 9.03
CA HIS A 34 1.44 -0.93 9.07
C HIS A 34 1.90 -0.47 7.69
N CYS A 35 0.94 -0.19 6.81
CA CYS A 35 1.20 0.24 5.44
C CYS A 35 1.26 1.76 5.34
N ILE A 36 2.13 2.25 4.45
CA ILE A 36 2.21 3.67 4.07
C ILE A 36 1.88 3.76 2.59
N THR A 37 0.92 4.62 2.24
CA THR A 37 0.56 4.94 0.85
C THR A 37 1.09 6.31 0.46
N VAL A 38 1.79 6.40 -0.67
CA VAL A 38 2.31 7.65 -1.23
C VAL A 38 1.74 7.84 -2.63
N PRO A 39 1.05 8.98 -2.94
CA PRO A 39 0.61 9.26 -4.30
C PRO A 39 1.81 9.43 -5.24
N LEU A 40 1.74 8.79 -6.40
CA LEU A 40 2.66 8.97 -7.52
C LEU A 40 2.00 9.94 -8.52
N ALA A 41 2.79 10.90 -8.99
CA ALA A 41 2.34 12.08 -9.75
C ALA A 41 1.56 11.76 -11.03
#